data_AF-A0A7W9AV40-F1
#
_entry.id   AF-A0A7W9AV40-F1
#
_cell.length_a   1.000
_cell.length_b   1.000
_cell.length_c   1.000
_cell.angle_alpha   90.00
_cell.angle_beta   90.00
_cell.angle_gamma   90.00
#
_symmetry.space_group_name_H-M   'P 1'
#
loop_
_entity.id
_entity.type
_entity.pdbx_description
1 polymer ?
#
loop_
_entity_poly.entity_id
_entity_poly.type
_entity_poly.pdbx_seq_one_letter_code
_entity_poly.pdbx_strand_id
1 'polypeptide(L)' 'MSAHLATLSRAGLVRGERQSRSIIYRADLDRFRGLALFMINDCCGGSPELCTPLIKSLTPCCKAEATT' A
#
# COMPACT_ATOMS: atom_id res chain seq x y z
N MET A 1 -19.69 -10.66 -3.35
CA MET A 1 -18.51 -10.06 -2.66
C MET A 1 -17.29 -10.35 -3.53
N SER A 2 -16.47 -9.35 -3.86
CA SER A 2 -15.28 -9.56 -4.70
C SER A 2 -14.24 -10.42 -3.97
N ALA A 3 -13.73 -11.46 -4.62
CA ALA A 3 -12.69 -12.32 -4.06
C ALA A 3 -11.42 -11.54 -3.71
N HIS A 4 -11.06 -10.54 -4.51
CA HIS A 4 -9.90 -9.68 -4.27
C HIS A 4 -10.05 -8.86 -2.98
N LEU A 5 -11.20 -8.22 -2.77
CA LEU A 5 -11.44 -7.44 -1.55
C LEU A 5 -11.47 -8.32 -0.30
N ALA A 6 -11.99 -9.55 -0.42
CA ALA A 6 -11.97 -10.51 0.67
C ALA A 6 -10.52 -10.91 1.04
N THR A 7 -9.66 -11.15 0.05
CA THR A 7 -8.24 -11.45 0.27
C THR A 7 -7.49 -10.27 0.88
N LEU A 8 -7.66 -9.06 0.32
CA LEU A 8 -7.01 -7.86 0.83
C LEU A 8 -7.46 -7.52 2.26
N SER A 9 -8.74 -7.75 2.58
CA SER A 9 -9.30 -7.55 3.92
C SER A 9 -8.70 -8.54 4.94
N ARG A 10 -8.57 -9.82 4.56
CA ARG A 10 -7.90 -10.83 5.42
C ARG A 10 -6.42 -10.54 5.62
N ALA A 11 -5.72 -10.05 4.60
CA ALA A 11 -4.35 -9.54 4.73
C ALA A 11 -4.28 -8.23 5.53
N GLY A 12 -5.44 -7.59 5.76
CA GLY A 12 -5.61 -6.32 6.45
C GLY A 12 -5.00 -5.12 5.74
N LEU A 13 -4.88 -5.20 4.41
CA LEU A 13 -4.46 -4.11 3.54
C LEU A 13 -5.61 -3.16 3.18
N VAL A 14 -6.85 -3.56 3.44
CA VAL A 14 -8.04 -2.72 3.26
C VAL A 14 -8.96 -2.85 4.47
N ARG A 15 -9.68 -1.78 4.77
CA ARG A 15 -10.73 -1.74 5.80
C ARG A 15 -12.07 -1.44 5.13
N GLY A 16 -13.08 -2.24 5.45
CA GLY A 16 -14.44 -2.06 4.93
C GLY A 16 -15.34 -1.43 5.99
N GLU A 17 -16.05 -0.37 5.64
CA GLU A 17 -17.04 0.28 6.48
C GLU A 17 -18.41 0.19 5.80
N ARG A 18 -19.41 -0.38 6.49
CA ARG A 18 -20.75 -0.50 5.92
C ARG A 18 -21.50 0.81 6.09
N GLN A 19 -21.88 1.41 4.97
CA GLN A 19 -22.71 2.61 4.91
C GLN A 19 -24.03 2.24 4.24
N SER A 20 -25.03 1.92 5.06
CA SER A 20 -26.37 1.47 4.63
C SER A 20 -26.29 0.21 3.74
N ARG A 21 -26.58 0.38 2.45
CA ARG A 21 -26.57 -0.68 1.42
C ARG A 21 -25.21 -0.89 0.78
N SER A 22 -24.26 0.02 1.00
CA SER A 22 -22.93 -0.02 0.41
C SER A 22 -21.88 -0.38 1.47
N ILE A 23 -20.77 -0.96 1.03
CA ILE A 23 -19.57 -1.12 1.85
C ILE A 23 -18.46 -0.33 1.18
N ILE A 24 -17.93 0.67 1.89
CA ILE A 24 -16.82 1.50 1.43
C ILE A 24 -15.53 0.85 1.90
N TYR A 25 -14.70 0.43 0.94
CA TYR A 25 -13.37 -0.10 1.22
C TYR A 25 -12.33 1.01 1.09
N ARG A 26 -11.49 1.16 2.09
CA ARG A 26 -10.32 2.06 2.07
C ARG A 26 -9.05 1.25 2.23
N ALA A 27 -8.00 1.64 1.52
CA ALA A 27 -6.68 1.05 1.71
C ALA A 27 -6.09 1.49 3.05
N ASP A 28 -5.47 0.55 3.76
CA ASP A 28 -4.62 0.83 4.90
C ASP A 28 -3.21 1.13 4.38
N LEU A 29 -2.94 2.41 4.11
CA LEU A 29 -1.71 2.83 3.45
C LEU A 29 -0.46 2.62 4.32
N ASP A 30 -0.60 2.67 5.64
CA ASP A 30 0.50 2.40 6.56
C ASP A 30 0.91 0.93 6.48
N ARG A 31 -0.06 0.02 6.51
CA ARG A 31 0.21 -1.42 6.39
C ARG A 31 0.72 -1.80 5.00
N PHE A 32 0.18 -1.18 3.96
CA PHE A 32 0.67 -1.35 2.60
C PHE A 32 2.11 -0.85 2.44
N ARG A 33 2.44 0.32 3.00
CA ARG A 33 3.80 0.86 3.00
C ARG A 33 4.77 -0.06 3.72
N GLY A 34 4.39 -0.62 4.88
CA GLY A 34 5.19 -1.60 5.61
C GLY A 34 5.50 -2.84 4.77
N LEU A 35 4.47 -3.40 4.09
CA LEU A 35 4.65 -4.53 3.19
C LEU A 35 5.59 -4.19 2.02
N ALA A 36 5.38 -3.04 1.37
CA ALA A 36 6.22 -2.62 0.26
C ALA A 36 7.69 -2.46 0.67
N LEU A 37 7.95 -1.81 1.82
CA LEU A 37 9.31 -1.66 2.35
C LEU A 37 9.94 -3.02 2.68
N PHE A 38 9.18 -3.94 3.28
CA PHE A 38 9.65 -5.30 3.55
C PHE A 38 10.10 -6.00 2.25
N MET A 39 9.26 -5.97 1.21
CA MET A 39 9.58 -6.58 -0.09
C MET A 39 10.80 -5.92 -0.76
N ILE A 40 10.89 -4.60 -0.70
CA ILE A 40 12.01 -3.85 -1.31
C ILE A 40 13.33 -4.14 -0.57
N ASN A 41 13.30 -4.19 0.76
CA ASN A 41 14.49 -4.52 1.56
C ASN A 41 15.03 -5.91 1.22
N ASP A 42 14.14 -6.89 1.07
CA ASP A 42 14.50 -8.25 0.66
C ASP A 42 15.00 -8.29 -0.80
N CYS A 43 14.30 -7.60 -1.71
CA CYS A 43 14.68 -7.51 -3.13
C CYS A 43 16.07 -6.92 -3.35
N CYS A 44 16.48 -5.95 -2.54
CA CYS A 44 17.80 -5.32 -2.63
C CYS A 44 18.87 -6.05 -1.81
N GLY A 45 18.55 -7.18 -1.19
CA GLY A 45 19.49 -7.97 -0.36
C GLY A 45 20.09 -7.17 0.79
N GLY A 46 19.34 -6.21 1.34
CA GLY A 46 19.83 -5.30 2.37
C GLY A 46 20.81 -4.22 1.90
N SER A 47 21.00 -4.04 0.58
CA SER A 47 21.86 -3.00 0.01
C SER A 47 21.04 -1.83 -0.54
N PRO A 48 20.98 -0.69 0.17
CA PRO A 48 20.11 0.44 -0.20
C PRO A 48 20.44 1.02 -1.58
N GLU A 49 21.71 0.96 -1.99
CA GLU A 49 22.20 1.49 -3.26
C GLU A 49 21.54 0.82 -4.48
N LEU A 50 21.19 -0.46 -4.35
CA LEU A 50 20.50 -1.22 -5.39
C LEU A 50 19.02 -0.80 -5.53
N CYS A 51 18.43 -0.28 -4.45
CA CYS A 51 17.05 0.21 -4.46
C CYS A 51 16.91 1.61 -5.07
N THR A 52 17.99 2.38 -5.21
CA THR A 52 17.98 3.77 -5.70
C THR A 52 17.20 3.98 -7.02
N PRO A 53 17.34 3.14 -8.06
CA PRO A 53 16.59 3.30 -9.31
C PRO A 53 15.09 3.05 -9.13
N LEU A 54 14.73 2.10 -8.27
CA LEU A 54 13.36 1.76 -7.95
C LEU A 54 12.68 2.90 -7.18
N ILE A 55 13.37 3.44 -6.17
CA ILE A 55 12.87 4.56 -5.38
C ILE A 55 12.66 5.79 -6.27
N LYS A 56 13.58 6.09 -7.20
CA LYS A 56 13.40 7.17 -8.17
C LYS A 56 12.14 7.00 -9.03
N SER A 57 11.86 5.77 -9.47
CA SER A 57 10.67 5.46 -10.27
C SER A 57 9.36 5.55 -9.46
N LEU A 58 9.42 5.24 -8.16
CA LEU A 58 8.27 5.26 -7.24
C LEU A 58 8.01 6.64 -6.63
N THR A 59 8.97 7.56 -6.70
CA THR A 59 8.82 8.91 -6.17
C THR A 59 7.83 9.66 -7.06
N PRO A 60 6.63 10.01 -6.57
CA PRO A 60 5.68 10.74 -7.39
C PRO A 60 6.25 12.12 -7.72
N CYS A 61 6.05 12.55 -8.97
CA CYS A 61 6.52 13.84 -9.48
C CYS A 61 5.92 15.03 -8.70
N CYS A 62 4.73 14.84 -8.11
CA CYS A 62 4.04 15.85 -7.31
C CYS A 62 3.74 15.30 -5.91
N LYS A 63 3.93 16.15 -4.88
CA LYS A 63 3.53 15.84 -3.50
C LYS A 63 2.01 15.57 -3.48
N ALA A 64 1.61 14.50 -2.81
CA ALA A 64 0.22 14.37 -2.39
C ALA A 64 -0.07 15.51 -1.39
N GLU A 65 -0.85 16.49 -1.81
CA GLU A 65 -1.36 17.52 -0.90
C GLU A 65 -2.19 16.81 0.17
N ALA A 66 -1.72 16.93 1.41
CA ALA A 66 -2.42 16.42 2.58
C ALA A 66 -3.79 17.10 2.63
N THR A 67 -4.84 16.33 2.33
CA THR A 67 -6.22 16.79 2.51
C THR A 67 -6.45 16.92 4.02
N THR A 68 -6.58 18.18 4.45
CA THR A 68 -6.94 18.59 5.81
C THR A 68 -8.36 18.14 6.15
#